data_AF-A0A7S3GN54-F1
#
_entry.id   AF-A0A7S3GN54-F1
#
_cell.length_a   1.000
_cell.length_b   1.000
_cell.length_c   1.000
_cell.angle_alpha   90.00
_cell.angle_beta   90.00
_cell.angle_gamma   90.00
#
_symmetry.space_group_name_H-M   'P 1'
#
loop_
_entity.id
_entity.type
_entity.pdbx_description
1 polymer ?
#
loop_
_entity_poly.entity_id
_entity_poly.type
_entity_poly.pdbx_seq_one_letter_code
_entity_poly.pdbx_strand_id
1 'polypeptide(L)'
;VQFNANELQAGQGSGLGLFISKGIVEQHGGALSVSSEGLGKGVTFTIEIPLYQVSANVQDISTVLPTRKIASKEPSTSLGGSNGHSNESSRTSSGIRRMIVVDDSLFNRKMLVRLLLSRGYVCEQAENGEEALRVYQELVNKCEPVHAILMDFEMPVMNGPTATGHLR
;
A
#
# COMPACT_ATOMS: atom_id res chain seq x y z
N VAL A 1 23.11 1.96 0.17
CA VAL A 1 24.07 1.24 1.03
C VAL A 1 23.28 0.17 1.76
N GLN A 2 23.43 -1.09 1.34
CA GLN A 2 22.77 -2.23 1.97
C GLN A 2 23.50 -2.52 3.28
N PHE A 3 22.81 -2.42 4.41
CA PHE A 3 23.38 -2.79 5.71
C PHE A 3 23.13 -4.28 5.92
N ASN A 4 24.14 -5.10 5.62
CA ASN A 4 24.07 -6.54 5.88
C ASN A 4 24.34 -6.79 7.37
N ALA A 5 23.30 -6.66 8.20
CA ALA A 5 23.41 -6.78 9.65
C ALA A 5 23.84 -8.19 10.14
N ASN A 6 23.79 -9.20 9.26
CA ASN A 6 24.16 -10.58 9.56
C ASN A 6 25.66 -10.88 9.39
N GLU A 7 26.42 -10.05 8.67
CA GLU A 7 27.86 -10.29 8.44
C GLU A 7 28.77 -9.63 9.47
N LEU A 8 28.20 -8.91 10.44
CA LEU A 8 28.93 -8.30 11.53
C LEU A 8 28.54 -8.98 12.85
N GLN A 9 29.41 -9.93 13.22
CA GLN A 9 29.75 -10.34 14.58
C GLN A 9 29.02 -11.53 15.19
N ALA A 10 29.86 -12.42 15.76
CA ALA A 10 29.50 -13.53 16.62
C ALA A 10 28.74 -13.05 17.87
N GLY A 11 27.42 -12.92 17.77
CA GLY A 11 26.51 -12.78 18.91
C GLY A 11 26.50 -11.43 19.64
N GLN A 12 27.27 -10.44 19.20
CA GLN A 12 27.15 -9.05 19.65
C GLN A 12 26.45 -8.29 18.53
N GLY A 13 25.15 -8.03 18.66
CA GLY A 13 24.35 -7.44 17.59
C GLY A 13 24.99 -6.18 16.98
N SER A 14 24.65 -5.88 15.71
CA SER A 14 25.29 -4.85 14.87
C SER A 14 25.37 -3.42 15.44
N GLY A 15 24.77 -3.15 16.60
CA GLY A 15 24.68 -1.82 17.21
C GLY A 15 23.77 -0.85 16.46
N LEU A 16 23.22 -1.26 15.32
CA LEU A 16 22.43 -0.39 14.43
C LEU A 16 21.00 -0.16 14.92
N GLY A 17 20.46 -1.05 15.76
CA GLY A 17 19.04 -1.04 16.13
C GLY A 17 18.55 0.31 16.68
N LEU A 18 19.32 0.93 17.60
CA LEU A 18 18.94 2.22 18.18
C LEU A 18 19.13 3.38 17.19
N PHE A 19 20.18 3.31 16.36
CA PHE A 19 20.43 4.31 15.32
C PHE A 19 19.31 4.31 14.26
N ILE A 20 18.87 3.13 13.84
CA ILE A 20 17.74 2.95 12.91
C ILE A 20 16.46 3.45 13.57
N SER A 21 16.20 3.06 14.82
CA SER A 21 15.00 3.49 15.56
C SER A 21 14.94 5.02 15.66
N LYS A 22 16.05 5.67 15.99
CA LYS A 22 16.15 7.13 16.04
C LYS A 22 15.84 7.75 14.67
N GLY A 23 16.44 7.25 13.60
CA GLY A 23 16.21 7.76 12.25
C GLY A 23 14.76 7.61 11.77
N ILE A 24 14.08 6.51 12.13
CA ILE A 24 12.66 6.30 11.83
C ILE A 24 11.81 7.34 12.58
N VAL A 25 12.05 7.52 13.87
CA VAL A 25 11.28 8.45 14.72
C VAL A 25 11.46 9.90 14.26
N GLU A 26 12.69 10.33 13.96
CA GLU A 26 12.98 11.68 13.46
C GLU A 26 12.34 11.94 12.09
N GLN A 27 12.30 10.95 11.20
CA GLN A 27 11.60 11.07 9.91
C GLN A 27 10.08 11.23 10.06
N HIS A 28 9.50 10.75 11.16
CA HIS A 28 8.08 10.97 11.49
C HIS A 28 7.85 12.32 12.22
N GLY A 29 8.87 13.17 12.35
CA GLY A 29 8.82 14.42 13.09
C GLY A 29 8.76 14.23 14.61
N GLY A 30 9.15 13.05 15.09
CA GLY A 30 9.18 12.69 16.49
C GLY A 30 10.56 12.83 17.15
N ALA A 31 10.66 12.39 18.39
CA ALA A 31 11.89 12.34 19.17
C ALA A 31 12.05 11.00 19.91
N LEU A 32 13.29 10.53 20.02
CA LEU A 32 13.68 9.36 20.82
C LEU A 32 14.66 9.80 21.90
N SER A 33 14.32 9.61 23.16
CA SER A 33 15.17 9.93 24.32
C SER A 33 15.41 8.71 25.22
N VAL A 34 16.43 8.79 26.06
CA VAL A 34 16.81 7.73 27.00
C VAL A 34 17.16 8.32 28.36
N SER A 35 16.69 7.69 29.44
CA SER A 35 17.02 8.05 30.81
C SER A 35 17.33 6.82 31.66
N SER A 36 18.19 6.99 32.66
CA SER A 36 18.55 5.96 33.65
C SER A 36 18.92 6.64 34.96
N GLU A 37 18.54 6.04 36.08
CA GLU A 37 18.94 6.49 37.43
C GLU A 37 20.33 5.97 37.85
N GLY A 38 21.05 5.30 36.94
CA GLY A 38 22.40 4.78 37.18
C GLY A 38 22.47 3.25 37.23
N LEU A 39 23.64 2.75 37.62
CA LEU A 39 23.98 1.33 37.54
C LEU A 39 22.98 0.47 38.34
N GLY A 40 22.45 -0.57 37.70
CA GLY A 40 21.49 -1.51 38.32
C GLY A 40 20.07 -0.97 38.48
N LYS A 41 19.77 0.25 38.00
CA LYS A 41 18.42 0.86 38.07
C LYS A 41 17.60 0.70 36.78
N GLY A 42 18.20 0.12 35.74
CA GLY A 42 17.57 -0.05 34.43
C GLY A 42 17.66 1.21 33.57
N VAL A 43 17.00 1.15 32.41
CA VAL A 43 16.99 2.21 31.40
C VAL A 43 15.58 2.35 30.84
N THR A 44 15.12 3.58 30.65
CA THR A 44 13.83 3.89 30.00
C THR A 44 14.12 4.61 28.70
N PHE A 45 13.56 4.08 27.60
CA PHE A 45 13.55 4.75 26.29
C PHE A 45 12.16 5.32 26.06
N THR A 46 12.10 6.59 25.66
CA THR A 46 10.84 7.30 25.40
C THR A 46 10.80 7.73 23.95
N ILE A 47 9.72 7.35 23.25
CA ILE A 47 9.44 7.73 21.87
C ILE A 47 8.24 8.68 21.87
N GLU A 48 8.42 9.85 21.27
CA GLU A 48 7.37 10.84 21.05
C GLU A 48 7.15 10.98 19.54
N ILE A 49 5.91 10.83 19.06
CA ILE A 49 5.56 10.97 17.64
C ILE A 49 4.33 11.88 17.51
N PRO A 50 4.32 12.85 16.58
CA PRO A 50 3.15 13.68 16.32
C PRO A 50 1.91 12.86 15.98
N LEU A 51 0.79 13.16 16.63
CA LEU A 51 -0.51 12.59 16.28
C LEU A 51 -1.09 13.34 15.09
N TYR A 52 -1.13 12.69 13.93
CA TYR A 52 -1.85 13.21 12.78
C TYR A 52 -3.33 12.86 12.91
N GLN A 53 -4.13 13.82 13.33
CA GLN A 53 -5.58 13.71 13.23
C GLN A 53 -5.97 13.82 11.76
N VAL A 54 -6.28 12.67 11.15
CA VAL A 54 -7.08 12.68 9.93
C VAL A 54 -8.46 13.13 10.36
N SER A 55 -8.79 14.40 10.08
CA SER A 55 -10.18 14.82 10.04
C SER A 55 -10.83 14.04 8.91
N ALA A 56 -11.37 12.86 9.23
CA ALA A 56 -12.25 12.16 8.34
C ALA A 56 -13.42 13.11 8.12
N ASN A 57 -13.49 13.71 6.94
CA ASN A 57 -14.74 14.28 6.49
C ASN A 57 -15.66 13.07 6.25
N VAL A 58 -16.43 12.70 7.29
CA VAL A 58 -17.28 11.50 7.31
C VAL A 58 -18.36 11.55 6.20
N GLN A 59 -18.49 12.67 5.49
CA GLN A 59 -19.41 12.81 4.36
C GLN A 59 -18.97 12.05 3.08
N ASP A 60 -17.68 11.69 2.91
CA ASP A 60 -17.22 11.02 1.68
C ASP A 60 -17.05 9.49 1.78
N ILE A 61 -17.27 8.88 2.95
CA ILE A 61 -17.09 7.42 3.11
C ILE A 61 -18.34 6.65 2.62
N SER A 62 -19.50 7.31 2.54
CA SER A 62 -20.74 6.67 2.05
C SER A 62 -20.77 6.48 0.52
N THR A 63 -19.82 7.03 -0.25
CA THR A 63 -19.81 6.93 -1.72
C THR A 63 -18.82 5.90 -2.27
N VAL A 64 -17.93 5.32 -1.44
CA VAL A 64 -16.83 4.43 -1.91
C VAL A 64 -17.06 2.94 -1.58
N LEU A 65 -18.13 2.59 -0.86
CA LEU A 65 -18.56 1.20 -0.75
C LEU A 65 -19.58 0.93 -1.87
N PRO A 66 -19.24 0.18 -2.93
CA PRO A 66 -20.27 -0.38 -3.78
C PRO A 66 -21.00 -1.44 -2.94
N THR A 67 -22.06 -1.04 -2.25
CA THR A 67 -23.11 -1.98 -1.88
C THR A 67 -23.64 -2.55 -3.19
N ARG A 68 -23.17 -3.75 -3.53
CA ARG A 68 -23.74 -4.60 -4.57
C ARG A 68 -25.23 -4.78 -4.25
N LYS A 69 -26.08 -3.94 -4.82
CA LYS A 69 -27.53 -4.15 -4.84
C LYS A 69 -27.78 -5.43 -5.61
N ILE A 70 -28.06 -6.50 -4.88
CA ILE A 70 -28.58 -7.74 -5.42
C ILE A 70 -30.07 -7.52 -5.73
N ALA A 71 -30.42 -7.80 -6.98
CA ALA A 71 -31.74 -8.09 -7.55
C ALA A 71 -32.82 -7.01 -7.53
N SER A 72 -33.28 -6.58 -8.71
CA SER A 72 -34.55 -7.08 -9.28
C SER A 72 -34.91 -6.34 -10.59
N LYS A 73 -35.55 -7.09 -11.47
CA LYS A 73 -36.01 -6.84 -12.83
C LYS A 73 -37.06 -5.70 -12.96
N GLU A 74 -37.15 -5.19 -14.19
CA GLU A 74 -38.27 -4.49 -14.89
C GLU A 74 -38.15 -2.97 -15.17
N PRO A 75 -38.68 -2.51 -16.34
CA PRO A 75 -38.21 -1.35 -17.09
C PRO A 75 -39.06 -0.10 -16.84
N SER A 76 -38.49 1.09 -17.10
CA SER A 76 -39.30 2.26 -17.42
C SER A 76 -38.59 3.19 -18.41
N THR A 77 -39.31 3.41 -19.48
CA THR A 77 -39.15 4.44 -20.50
C THR A 77 -39.46 5.83 -19.94
N SER A 78 -38.70 6.85 -20.33
CA SER A 78 -39.23 8.15 -20.79
C SER A 78 -38.11 9.07 -21.27
N LEU A 79 -38.41 9.76 -22.38
CA LEU A 79 -37.56 10.72 -23.06
C LEU A 79 -37.65 12.11 -22.41
N GLY A 80 -36.60 12.92 -22.59
CA GLY A 80 -36.75 14.37 -22.75
C GLY A 80 -35.69 15.24 -22.07
N GLY A 81 -35.01 16.08 -22.87
CA GLY A 81 -34.62 17.43 -22.42
C GLY A 81 -33.14 17.73 -22.24
N SER A 82 -32.54 18.24 -23.30
CA SER A 82 -31.31 19.03 -23.43
C SER A 82 -30.99 20.02 -22.29
N ASN A 83 -29.71 20.13 -21.94
CA ASN A 83 -29.00 21.43 -21.95
C ASN A 83 -27.48 21.22 -21.97
N GLY A 84 -26.86 21.78 -23.01
CA GLY A 84 -25.41 21.85 -23.16
C GLY A 84 -24.83 22.94 -22.28
N HIS A 85 -23.74 22.62 -21.60
CA HIS A 85 -22.67 23.56 -21.29
C HIS A 85 -21.35 22.84 -21.58
N SER A 86 -20.76 23.22 -22.70
CA SER A 86 -19.40 22.88 -23.10
C SER A 86 -18.42 23.35 -22.04
N ASN A 87 -17.73 22.41 -21.40
CA ASN A 87 -16.43 22.67 -20.79
C ASN A 87 -15.49 21.53 -21.18
N GLU A 88 -14.81 21.72 -22.31
CA GLU A 88 -13.58 21.00 -22.61
C GLU A 88 -12.50 21.49 -21.64
N SER A 89 -12.24 20.71 -20.59
CA SER A 89 -11.01 20.80 -19.82
C SER A 89 -10.65 19.42 -19.30
N SER A 90 -9.70 18.81 -20.00
CA SER A 90 -9.00 17.55 -19.72
C SER A 90 -9.83 16.27 -19.85
N ARG A 91 -9.53 15.50 -20.90
CA ARG A 91 -9.86 14.08 -20.99
C ARG A 91 -9.03 13.31 -19.96
N THR A 92 -9.39 13.35 -18.68
CA THR A 92 -9.02 12.25 -17.80
C THR A 92 -10.06 11.18 -18.04
N SER A 93 -9.73 10.15 -18.81
CA SER A 93 -10.45 8.90 -18.75
C SER A 93 -10.41 8.44 -17.28
N SER A 94 -11.45 8.77 -16.53
CA SER A 94 -11.62 8.40 -15.13
C SER A 94 -11.99 6.91 -15.04
N GLY A 95 -11.20 6.08 -15.73
CA GLY A 95 -11.27 4.64 -15.68
C GLY A 95 -10.73 4.18 -14.34
N ILE A 96 -11.34 3.12 -13.80
CA ILE A 96 -10.89 2.44 -12.61
C ILE A 96 -9.43 2.01 -12.81
N ARG A 97 -8.54 2.49 -11.95
CA ARG A 97 -7.12 2.11 -12.00
C ARG A 97 -6.93 0.79 -11.27
N ARG A 98 -6.57 -0.25 -12.03
CA ARG A 98 -6.21 -1.57 -11.50
C ARG A 98 -4.72 -1.64 -11.15
N MET A 99 -4.42 -2.17 -9.98
CA MET A 99 -3.07 -2.40 -9.47
C MET A 99 -2.90 -3.86 -9.04
N ILE A 100 -1.66 -4.35 -9.04
CA ILE A 100 -1.30 -5.62 -8.39
C ILE A 100 -0.44 -5.30 -7.16
N VAL A 101 -0.77 -5.88 -6.02
CA VAL A 101 0.01 -5.76 -4.79
C VAL A 101 0.70 -7.09 -4.50
N VAL A 102 2.03 -7.08 -4.42
CA VAL A 102 2.86 -8.27 -4.25
C VAL A 102 3.71 -8.10 -3.00
N ASP A 103 3.43 -8.93 -1.99
CA ASP A 103 4.10 -8.93 -0.69
C ASP A 103 3.84 -10.29 -0.01
N ASP A 104 4.87 -10.91 0.55
CA ASP A 104 4.79 -12.25 1.15
C ASP A 104 4.15 -12.22 2.54
N SER A 105 4.19 -11.07 3.23
CA SER A 105 3.49 -10.83 4.48
C SER A 105 2.03 -10.51 4.22
N LEU A 106 1.15 -11.43 4.62
CA LEU A 106 -0.30 -11.25 4.56
C LEU A 106 -0.76 -9.91 5.19
N PHE A 107 -0.15 -9.51 6.30
CA PHE A 107 -0.52 -8.27 6.98
C PHE A 107 -0.21 -7.03 6.13
N ASN A 108 1.01 -6.94 5.61
CA ASN A 108 1.45 -5.82 4.76
C ASN A 108 0.60 -5.77 3.49
N ARG A 109 0.41 -6.92 2.83
CA ARG A 109 -0.41 -7.06 1.63
C ARG A 109 -1.84 -6.58 1.87
N LYS A 110 -2.50 -7.02 2.95
CA LYS A 110 -3.88 -6.61 3.26
C LYS A 110 -3.97 -5.14 3.66
N MET A 111 -3.02 -4.62 4.42
CA MET A 111 -2.96 -3.21 4.78
C MET A 111 -2.90 -2.32 3.53
N LEU A 112 -1.98 -2.63 2.61
CA LEU A 112 -1.79 -1.87 1.38
C LEU A 112 -3.00 -1.97 0.44
N VAL A 113 -3.56 -3.17 0.28
CA VAL A 113 -4.81 -3.36 -0.49
C VAL A 113 -5.94 -2.52 0.07
N ARG A 114 -6.15 -2.53 1.40
CA ARG A 114 -7.20 -1.71 2.03
C ARG A 114 -7.00 -0.22 1.76
N LEU A 115 -5.75 0.26 1.84
CA LEU A 115 -5.40 1.65 1.58
C LEU A 115 -5.69 2.06 0.13
N LEU A 116 -5.38 1.20 -0.84
CA LEU A 116 -5.61 1.43 -2.26
C LEU A 116 -7.10 1.34 -2.61
N LEU A 117 -7.82 0.33 -2.12
CA LEU A 117 -9.26 0.22 -2.31
C LEU A 117 -10.00 1.46 -1.78
N SER A 118 -9.59 2.00 -0.61
CA SER A 118 -10.17 3.23 -0.05
C SER A 118 -9.97 4.48 -0.92
N ARG A 119 -9.02 4.44 -1.87
CA ARG A 119 -8.72 5.51 -2.82
C ARG A 119 -9.33 5.28 -4.21
N GLY A 120 -10.21 4.27 -4.36
CA GLY A 120 -10.90 3.99 -5.61
C GLY A 120 -10.10 3.15 -6.63
N TYR A 121 -8.99 2.54 -6.20
CA TYR A 121 -8.28 1.56 -7.01
C TYR A 121 -8.95 0.19 -6.91
N VAL A 122 -8.72 -0.66 -7.91
CA VAL A 122 -8.99 -2.11 -7.83
C VAL A 122 -7.66 -2.82 -7.69
N CYS A 123 -7.59 -3.81 -6.80
CA CYS A 123 -6.33 -4.48 -6.50
C CYS A 123 -6.47 -5.99 -6.66
N GLU A 124 -5.58 -6.55 -7.48
CA GLU A 124 -5.23 -7.97 -7.38
C GLU A 124 -4.07 -8.15 -6.38
N GLN A 125 -3.91 -9.36 -5.88
CA GLN A 125 -2.92 -9.71 -4.86
C GLN A 125 -2.06 -10.88 -5.33
N ALA A 126 -0.80 -10.88 -4.91
CA ALA A 126 0.11 -12.00 -5.06
C ALA A 126 1.05 -12.09 -3.84
N GLU A 127 1.50 -13.30 -3.49
CA GLU A 127 2.38 -13.55 -2.34
C GLU A 127 3.86 -13.62 -2.72
N ASN A 128 4.19 -13.69 -4.01
CA ASN A 128 5.55 -13.77 -4.54
C ASN A 128 5.59 -13.38 -6.02
N GLY A 129 6.79 -13.31 -6.59
CA GLY A 129 7.02 -12.94 -7.98
C GLY A 129 6.38 -13.88 -9.02
N GLU A 130 6.36 -15.20 -8.80
CA GLU A 130 5.73 -16.14 -9.74
C GLU A 130 4.23 -15.94 -9.81
N GLU A 131 3.59 -15.78 -8.66
CA GLU A 131 2.15 -15.47 -8.61
C GLU A 131 1.84 -14.11 -9.23
N ALA A 132 2.71 -13.11 -9.03
CA ALA A 132 2.55 -11.80 -9.66
C ALA A 132 2.55 -11.89 -11.19
N LEU A 133 3.46 -12.70 -11.77
CA LEU A 133 3.50 -12.96 -13.21
C LEU A 133 2.24 -13.65 -13.70
N ARG A 134 1.77 -14.67 -12.97
CA ARG A 134 0.53 -15.39 -13.30
C ARG A 134 -0.67 -14.45 -13.31
N VAL A 135 -0.85 -13.68 -12.23
CA VAL A 135 -1.96 -12.70 -12.11
C VAL A 135 -1.89 -11.67 -13.22
N TYR A 136 -0.70 -11.12 -13.50
CA TYR A 136 -0.50 -10.17 -14.59
C TYR A 136 -0.88 -10.78 -15.94
N GLN A 137 -0.42 -11.99 -16.25
CA GLN A 137 -0.72 -12.67 -17.49
C GLN A 137 -2.23 -12.96 -17.63
N GLU A 138 -2.89 -13.38 -16.56
CA GLU A 138 -4.34 -13.59 -16.56
C GLU A 138 -5.12 -12.30 -16.87
N LEU A 139 -4.71 -11.16 -16.33
CA LEU A 139 -5.33 -9.87 -16.59
C LEU A 139 -5.09 -9.41 -18.03
N VAL A 140 -3.86 -9.56 -18.53
CA VAL A 140 -3.51 -9.30 -19.93
C VAL A 140 -4.36 -10.14 -20.86
N ASN A 141 -4.51 -11.44 -20.59
CA ASN A 141 -5.34 -12.36 -21.37
C ASN A 141 -6.84 -11.97 -21.35
N LYS A 142 -7.30 -11.36 -20.26
CA LYS A 142 -8.67 -10.81 -20.13
C LYS A 142 -8.84 -9.41 -20.73
N CYS A 143 -7.79 -8.85 -21.33
CA CYS A 143 -7.74 -7.46 -21.80
C CYS A 143 -8.05 -6.43 -20.70
N GLU A 144 -7.72 -6.75 -19.45
CA GLU A 144 -7.89 -5.85 -18.31
C GLU A 144 -6.59 -5.07 -18.04
N PRO A 145 -6.57 -3.74 -18.20
CA PRO A 145 -5.35 -2.96 -18.09
C PRO A 145 -4.84 -2.88 -16.64
N VAL A 146 -3.58 -3.28 -16.44
CA VAL A 146 -2.83 -3.08 -15.19
C VAL A 146 -2.06 -1.77 -15.29
N HIS A 147 -2.29 -0.87 -14.33
CA HIS A 147 -1.71 0.48 -14.36
C HIS A 147 -0.43 0.58 -13.53
N ALA A 148 -0.28 -0.26 -12.52
CA ALA A 148 0.90 -0.33 -11.67
C ALA A 148 0.97 -1.66 -10.92
N ILE A 149 2.19 -2.07 -10.57
CA ILE A 149 2.47 -3.21 -9.71
C ILE A 149 3.32 -2.69 -8.55
N LEU A 150 2.84 -2.85 -7.32
CA LEU A 150 3.61 -2.58 -6.11
C LEU A 150 4.22 -3.90 -5.66
N MET A 151 5.54 -3.98 -5.70
CA MET A 151 6.30 -5.21 -5.58
C MET A 151 7.27 -5.11 -4.40
N ASP A 152 7.15 -6.01 -3.43
CA ASP A 152 8.18 -6.19 -2.40
C ASP A 152 9.49 -6.67 -3.04
N PHE A 153 10.61 -6.27 -2.45
CA PHE A 153 11.94 -6.57 -2.98
C PHE A 153 12.35 -8.01 -2.65
N GLU A 154 12.21 -8.43 -1.38
CA GLU A 154 12.55 -9.77 -0.91
C GLU A 154 11.27 -10.57 -0.68
N MET A 155 11.14 -11.70 -1.37
CA MET A 155 9.99 -12.61 -1.27
C MET A 155 10.48 -14.04 -1.53
N PRO A 156 9.80 -15.07 -0.99
CA PRO A 156 10.09 -16.46 -1.32
C PRO A 156 9.76 -16.76 -2.80
N VAL A 157 10.25 -17.90 -3.30
CA VAL A 157 10.00 -18.41 -4.67
C VAL A 157 10.64 -17.55 -5.76
N MET A 158 10.19 -16.30 -5.93
CA MET A 158 10.75 -15.33 -6.86
C MET A 158 10.73 -13.94 -6.25
N ASN A 159 11.91 -13.31 -6.17
CA ASN A 159 12.08 -11.98 -5.61
C ASN A 159 11.60 -10.86 -6.57
N GLY A 160 11.44 -9.66 -6.02
CA GLY A 160 10.92 -8.49 -6.76
C GLY A 160 11.76 -8.12 -7.99
N PRO A 161 13.11 -8.05 -7.92
CA PRO A 161 13.95 -7.76 -9.08
C PRO A 161 13.81 -8.77 -10.22
N THR A 162 13.81 -10.08 -9.90
CA THR A 162 13.63 -11.13 -10.92
C THR A 162 12.25 -11.04 -11.57
N ALA A 163 11.19 -10.90 -10.75
CA ALA A 163 9.82 -10.74 -11.25
C ALA A 163 9.66 -9.50 -12.14
N THR A 164 10.22 -8.36 -11.72
CA THR A 164 10.19 -7.11 -12.49
C THR A 164 10.93 -7.27 -13.83
N GLY A 165 12.01 -8.05 -13.86
CA GLY A 165 12.72 -8.38 -15.10
C GLY A 165 11.86 -9.14 -16.11
N HIS A 166 10.94 -9.99 -15.65
CA HIS A 166 9.99 -10.72 -16.50
C HIS A 166 8.77 -9.90 -16.93
N LEU A 167 8.45 -8.80 -16.24
CA LEU A 167 7.28 -7.94 -16.49
C LEU A 167 7.55 -6.79 -17.47
N ARG A 168 8.82 -6.59 -17.88
CA ARG A 168 9.25 -5.55 -18.82
C ARG A 168 9.37 -6.09 -20.23
#